data_AF-A0A370VPP1-F1
#
_entry.id   AF-A0A370VPP1-F1
#
_cell.length_a   1.000
_cell.length_b   1.000
_cell.length_c   1.000
_cell.angle_alpha   90.00
_cell.angle_beta   90.00
_cell.angle_gamma   90.00
#
_symmetry.space_group_name_H-M   'P 1'
#
loop_
_entity.id
_entity.type
_entity.pdbx_description
1 polymer ?
#
loop_
_entity_poly.entity_id
_entity_poly.type
_entity_poly.pdbx_seq_one_letter_code
_entity_poly.pdbx_strand_id
1 'polypeptide(L)'
;MQPPAETGPFFQIGLWSGAELVIDGPTGHILRMPCSTDGSGLDGYLVAPNIDRFLAMVTWWITGRRILNTIENRDEEHLFRQHVEDAVWFIDNAGAAAQIWTYALHND
;
A
#
# COMPACT_ATOMS: atom_id res chain seq x y z
N MET A 1 5.40 6.62 14.59
CA MET A 1 5.92 5.31 14.14
C MET A 1 7.43 5.30 14.30
N GLN A 2 8.00 4.19 14.76
CA GLN A 2 9.45 4.04 14.87
C GLN A 2 10.00 3.76 13.47
N PRO A 3 11.14 4.34 13.06
CA PRO A 3 11.75 4.03 11.78
C PRO A 3 12.03 2.52 11.68
N PRO A 4 12.01 1.95 10.45
CA PRO A 4 12.26 0.54 10.23
C PRO A 4 13.58 0.12 10.88
N ALA A 5 13.58 -1.05 11.50
CA ALA A 5 14.79 -1.66 12.06
C ALA A 5 15.70 -2.21 10.95
N GLU A 6 15.16 -2.31 9.74
CA GLU A 6 15.78 -2.79 8.52
C GLU A 6 16.89 -1.85 8.08
N THR A 7 18.06 -2.42 7.80
CA THR A 7 19.28 -1.68 7.42
C THR A 7 19.72 -1.96 5.99
N GLY A 8 18.97 -2.76 5.24
CA GLY A 8 19.28 -3.16 3.88
C GLY A 8 20.27 -4.34 3.81
N PRO A 9 20.80 -4.65 2.62
CA PRO A 9 20.64 -3.91 1.36
C PRO A 9 19.20 -3.87 0.87
N PHE A 10 18.79 -2.71 0.34
CA PHE A 10 17.47 -2.51 -0.24
C PHE A 10 17.51 -2.70 -1.76
N PHE A 11 16.51 -3.38 -2.31
CA PHE A 11 16.37 -3.63 -3.74
C PHE A 11 15.10 -2.98 -4.26
N GLN A 12 15.23 -1.97 -5.13
CA GLN A 12 14.07 -1.27 -5.69
C GLN A 12 13.24 -2.19 -6.59
N ILE A 13 11.92 -2.15 -6.40
CA ILE A 13 10.96 -2.92 -7.18
C ILE A 13 9.95 -2.05 -7.93
N GLY A 14 9.91 -0.74 -7.66
CA GLY A 14 9.08 0.18 -8.44
C GLY A 14 8.82 1.50 -7.72
N LEU A 15 7.80 2.19 -8.21
CA LEU A 15 7.27 3.42 -7.63
C LEU A 15 5.77 3.22 -7.30
N TRP A 16 5.33 3.76 -6.17
CA TRP A 16 3.93 3.80 -5.76
C TRP A 16 3.60 5.16 -5.16
N SER A 17 2.62 5.86 -5.77
CA SER A 17 2.23 7.22 -5.38
C SER A 17 3.43 8.14 -5.15
N GLY A 18 4.34 8.17 -6.14
CA GLY A 18 5.53 9.03 -6.15
C GLY A 18 6.71 8.59 -5.28
N ALA A 19 6.59 7.51 -4.51
CA ALA A 19 7.67 7.01 -3.66
C ALA A 19 8.22 5.67 -4.13
N GLU A 20 9.49 5.40 -3.82
CA GLU A 20 10.13 4.13 -4.14
C GLU A 20 9.61 3.01 -3.25
N LEU A 21 9.29 1.89 -3.88
CA LEU A 21 9.09 0.62 -3.21
C LEU A 21 10.37 -0.21 -3.30
N VAL A 22 10.80 -0.74 -2.17
CA VAL A 22 12.00 -1.58 -2.05
C VAL A 22 11.68 -2.88 -1.33
N ILE A 23 12.50 -3.90 -1.58
CA ILE A 23 12.59 -5.11 -0.77
C ILE A 23 13.81 -4.99 0.13
N ASP A 24 13.65 -5.16 1.43
CA ASP A 24 14.77 -5.38 2.34
C ASP A 24 15.31 -6.81 2.15
N GLY A 25 16.57 -6.94 1.74
CA GLY A 25 17.18 -8.23 1.44
C GLY A 25 17.15 -9.23 2.60
N PRO A 26 17.54 -8.85 3.83
CA PRO A 26 17.56 -9.75 4.98
C PRO A 26 16.18 -10.23 5.44
N THR A 27 15.17 -9.35 5.48
CA THR A 27 13.84 -9.69 6.01
C THR A 27 12.83 -10.09 4.94
N GLY A 28 13.03 -9.67 3.68
CA GLY A 28 12.05 -9.78 2.61
C GLY A 28 10.88 -8.80 2.75
N HIS A 29 10.92 -7.89 3.72
CA HIS A 29 9.89 -6.88 3.90
C HIS A 29 9.82 -5.96 2.68
N ILE A 30 8.59 -5.65 2.27
CA ILE A 30 8.32 -4.66 1.24
C ILE A 30 8.15 -3.32 1.95
N LEU A 31 9.04 -2.38 1.64
CA LEU A 31 9.08 -1.08 2.28
C LEU A 31 8.80 0.04 1.27
N ARG A 32 8.12 1.08 1.72
CA ARG A 32 8.05 2.36 1.03
C ARG A 32 9.13 3.29 1.57
N MET A 33 10.01 3.74 0.69
CA MET A 33 11.01 4.74 1.05
C MET A 33 10.35 6.12 1.13
N PRO A 34 10.72 6.97 2.11
CA PRO A 34 10.27 8.35 2.14
C PRO A 34 10.71 9.07 0.87
N CYS A 35 9.80 9.80 0.22
CA CYS A 35 10.18 10.70 -0.87
C CYS A 35 10.99 11.85 -0.24
N SER A 36 12.28 11.94 -0.58
CA SER A 36 13.17 12.96 -0.05
C SER A 36 12.83 14.30 -0.71
N THR A 37 11.87 15.05 -0.15
CA THR A 37 11.84 16.53 0.00
C THR A 37 10.42 17.11 0.11
N ASP A 38 9.39 16.36 -0.23
CA ASP A 38 8.00 16.77 -0.14
C ASP A 38 7.30 15.97 0.97
N GLY A 39 7.02 16.67 2.08
CA GLY A 39 6.35 16.16 3.27
C GLY A 39 4.91 15.68 3.04
N SER A 40 4.73 14.74 2.12
CA SER A 40 3.45 14.09 1.81
C SER A 40 2.88 13.33 3.01
N GLY A 41 3.66 13.14 4.08
CA GLY A 41 3.15 12.66 5.37
C GLY A 41 2.50 11.28 5.31
N LEU A 42 2.71 10.55 4.20
CA LEU A 42 2.21 9.19 4.03
C LEU A 42 2.99 8.28 4.97
N ASP A 43 2.32 8.04 6.08
CA ASP A 43 2.82 7.42 7.28
C ASP A 43 2.84 5.88 7.07
N GLY A 44 3.98 5.24 7.38
CA GLY A 44 4.18 3.79 7.27
C GLY A 44 5.27 3.38 6.27
N TYR A 45 6.33 2.75 6.79
CA TYR A 45 7.41 2.18 5.98
C TYR A 45 7.06 0.78 5.49
N LEU A 46 6.47 -0.06 6.34
CA LEU A 46 6.12 -1.43 5.99
C LEU A 46 4.85 -1.46 5.13
N VAL A 47 4.99 -1.92 3.89
CA VAL A 47 3.90 -2.09 2.94
C VAL A 47 3.36 -3.51 2.96
N ALA A 48 4.24 -4.50 3.15
CA ALA A 48 3.88 -5.89 3.40
C ALA A 48 5.09 -6.63 3.99
N PRO A 49 4.87 -7.68 4.79
CA PRO A 49 5.97 -8.45 5.39
C PRO A 49 6.69 -9.39 4.41
N ASN A 50 6.14 -9.63 3.22
CA ASN A 50 6.78 -10.43 2.17
C ASN A 50 6.09 -10.22 0.82
N ILE A 51 6.72 -10.74 -0.23
CA ILE A 51 6.25 -10.61 -1.61
C ILE A 51 4.88 -11.29 -1.82
N ASP A 52 4.60 -12.41 -1.16
CA ASP A 52 3.33 -13.14 -1.33
C ASP A 52 2.15 -12.29 -0.81
N ARG A 53 2.31 -11.70 0.38
CA ARG A 53 1.32 -10.78 0.97
C ARG A 53 1.16 -9.54 0.12
N PHE A 54 2.27 -8.95 -0.33
CA PHE A 54 2.24 -7.79 -1.21
C PHE A 54 1.46 -8.07 -2.49
N LEU A 55 1.77 -9.15 -3.21
CA LEU A 55 1.08 -9.50 -4.46
C LEU A 55 -0.40 -9.78 -4.24
N ALA A 56 -0.77 -10.43 -3.13
CA ALA A 56 -2.17 -10.64 -2.77
C ALA A 56 -2.89 -9.29 -2.54
N MET A 57 -2.31 -8.38 -1.75
CA MET A 57 -2.87 -7.05 -1.49
C MET A 57 -2.99 -6.23 -2.78
N VAL A 58 -1.94 -6.19 -3.62
CA VAL A 58 -1.95 -5.49 -4.92
C VAL A 58 -3.06 -6.05 -5.83
N THR A 59 -3.23 -7.37 -5.87
CA THR A 59 -4.26 -8.01 -6.70
C THR A 59 -5.66 -7.56 -6.29
N TRP A 60 -5.96 -7.60 -4.99
CA TRP A 60 -7.25 -7.16 -4.47
C TRP A 60 -7.46 -5.66 -4.65
N TRP A 61 -6.43 -4.86 -4.41
CA TRP A 61 -6.50 -3.42 -4.56
C TRP A 61 -6.74 -3.00 -6.02
N ILE A 62 -6.00 -3.55 -6.99
CA ILE A 62 -6.20 -3.27 -8.42
C ILE A 62 -7.59 -3.73 -8.87
N THR A 63 -8.02 -4.91 -8.45
CA THR A 63 -9.35 -5.44 -8.79
C THR A 63 -10.45 -4.54 -8.23
N GLY A 64 -10.33 -4.15 -6.96
CA GLY A 64 -11.23 -3.22 -6.29
C GLY A 64 -11.31 -1.87 -7.01
N ARG A 65 -10.17 -1.26 -7.35
CA ARG A 65 -10.13 -0.01 -8.12
C ARG A 65 -10.83 -0.09 -9.47
N ARG A 66 -10.63 -1.20 -10.19
CA ARG A 66 -11.28 -1.38 -11.49
C ARG A 66 -12.79 -1.49 -11.36
N ILE A 67 -13.29 -2.13 -10.30
CA ILE A 67 -14.73 -2.22 -10.02
C ILE A 67 -15.28 -0.87 -9.59
N LEU A 68 -14.57 -0.13 -8.72
CA LEU A 68 -14.97 1.23 -8.31
C LEU A 68 -15.27 2.14 -9.51
N ASN A 69 -14.44 2.07 -10.55
CA ASN A 69 -14.61 2.86 -11.78
C ASN A 69 -15.85 2.48 -12.62
N THR A 70 -16.56 1.42 -12.25
CA THR A 70 -17.80 0.99 -12.92
C THR A 70 -19.06 1.28 -12.12
N ILE A 71 -18.93 1.71 -10.85
CA ILE A 71 -20.06 1.99 -9.98
C ILE A 71 -20.51 3.43 -10.20
N GLU A 72 -21.78 3.61 -10.56
CA GLU A 72 -22.37 4.95 -10.77
C GLU A 72 -23.08 5.49 -9.52
N ASN A 73 -23.48 4.60 -8.60
CA ASN A 73 -24.16 4.98 -7.38
C ASN A 73 -23.14 5.39 -6.30
N ARG A 74 -23.26 6.62 -5.81
CA ARG A 74 -22.33 7.19 -4.82
C ARG A 74 -22.26 6.42 -3.50
N ASP A 75 -23.39 5.91 -3.00
CA ASP A 75 -23.41 5.18 -1.72
C ASP A 75 -22.76 3.80 -1.89
N GLU A 76 -23.05 3.13 -3.01
CA GLU A 76 -22.40 1.87 -3.39
C GLU A 76 -20.89 2.06 -3.60
N GLU A 77 -20.48 3.13 -4.27
CA GLU A 77 -19.07 3.48 -4.47
C GLU A 77 -18.37 3.70 -3.11
N HIS A 78 -19.02 4.41 -2.19
CA HIS A 78 -18.50 4.65 -0.84
C HIS A 78 -18.33 3.33 -0.06
N LEU A 79 -19.35 2.48 -0.03
CA LEU A 79 -19.31 1.18 0.66
C LEU A 79 -18.31 0.23 0.01
N PHE A 80 -18.22 0.21 -1.30
CA PHE A 80 -17.30 -0.64 -2.01
C PHE A 80 -15.84 -0.20 -1.77
N ARG A 81 -15.57 1.10 -1.64
CA ARG A 81 -14.23 1.58 -1.28
C ARG A 81 -13.80 1.06 0.10
N GLN A 82 -14.69 1.12 1.09
CA GLN A 82 -14.45 0.52 2.41
C GLN A 82 -14.20 -0.99 2.32
N HIS A 83 -14.96 -1.69 1.46
CA HIS A 83 -14.74 -3.12 1.23
C HIS A 83 -13.34 -3.43 0.67
N VAL A 84 -12.81 -2.59 -0.23
CA VAL A 84 -11.44 -2.73 -0.74
C VAL A 84 -10.41 -2.52 0.39
N GLU A 85 -10.61 -1.51 1.23
CA GLU A 85 -9.75 -1.25 2.39
C GLU A 85 -9.76 -2.44 3.37
N ASP A 86 -10.94 -2.95 3.70
CA ASP A 86 -11.12 -4.13 4.55
C ASP A 86 -10.43 -5.36 3.95
N ALA A 87 -10.57 -5.60 2.65
CA ALA A 87 -9.93 -6.73 1.97
C ALA A 87 -8.40 -6.67 2.09
N VAL A 88 -7.80 -5.50 1.87
CA VAL A 88 -6.35 -5.29 2.04
C VAL A 88 -5.93 -5.51 3.50
N TRP A 89 -6.71 -4.99 4.46
CA TRP A 89 -6.49 -5.19 5.89
C TRP A 89 -6.58 -6.66 6.33
N PHE A 90 -7.54 -7.42 5.81
CA PHE A 90 -7.70 -8.85 6.11
C PHE A 90 -6.55 -9.69 5.57
N ILE A 91 -5.93 -9.29 4.46
CA ILE A 91 -4.76 -9.99 3.90
C ILE A 91 -3.53 -9.73 4.77
N ASP A 92 -3.29 -8.47 5.11
CA ASP A 92 -2.17 -8.08 5.97
C ASP A 92 -2.44 -6.75 6.68
N ASN A 93 -2.80 -6.84 7.97
CA ASN A 93 -3.09 -5.68 8.81
C ASN A 93 -1.88 -4.73 8.93
N ALA A 94 -0.68 -5.28 9.16
CA ALA A 94 0.52 -4.47 9.40
C ALA A 94 0.90 -3.63 8.17
N GLY A 95 0.86 -4.23 6.99
CA GLY A 95 1.09 -3.57 5.71
C GLY A 95 -0.05 -2.67 5.26
N ALA A 96 -1.29 -3.02 5.59
CA ALA A 96 -2.47 -2.18 5.31
C ALA A 96 -2.46 -0.86 6.09
N ALA A 97 -1.75 -0.79 7.21
CA ALA A 97 -1.54 0.46 7.94
C ALA A 97 -0.73 1.49 7.14
N ALA A 98 0.01 1.08 6.10
CA ALA A 98 0.67 2.03 5.20
C ALA A 98 -0.38 2.81 4.40
N GLN A 99 -0.32 4.13 4.48
CA GLN A 99 -1.31 5.01 3.84
C GLN A 99 -1.31 4.94 2.29
N ILE A 100 -0.36 4.25 1.66
CA ILE A 100 -0.33 4.10 0.20
C ILE A 100 -1.57 3.40 -0.37
N TRP A 101 -2.21 2.55 0.41
CA TRP A 101 -3.37 1.78 -0.02
C TRP A 101 -4.62 2.66 -0.05
N THR A 102 -4.83 3.43 1.02
CA THR A 102 -5.99 4.32 1.19
C THR A 102 -5.82 5.60 0.39
N TYR A 103 -4.66 6.25 0.43
CA TYR A 103 -4.44 7.51 -0.28
C TYR A 103 -4.78 7.41 -1.77
N ALA A 104 -4.30 6.37 -2.45
CA ALA A 104 -4.56 6.14 -3.87
C ALA A 104 -5.98 5.61 -4.19
N LEU A 105 -6.82 5.33 -3.19
CA LEU A 105 -8.26 5.05 -3.36
C LEU A 105 -9.14 6.30 -3.24
N HIS A 106 -8.64 7.33 -2.57
CA HIS A 106 -9.39 8.56 -2.28
C HIS A 106 -8.87 9.79 -3.04
N ASN A 107 -7.68 9.73 -3.64
CA ASN A 107 -6.99 10.90 -4.23
C ASN A 107 -6.48 10.69 -5.66
N ASP A 108 -6.68 9.51 -6.26
CA ASP A 108 -6.35 9.25 -7.67
C ASP A 108 -7.53 9.52 -8.61
#